data_AF-A0A8T5UFB9-F1
#
_entry.id   AF-A0A8T5UFB9-F1
#
_cell.length_a   1.000
_cell.length_b   1.000
_cell.length_c   1.000
_cell.angle_alpha   90.00
_cell.angle_beta   90.00
_cell.angle_gamma   90.00
#
_symmetry.space_group_name_H-M   'P 1'
#
loop_
_entity.id
_entity.type
_entity.pdbx_description
1 polymer ?
#
loop_
_entity_poly.entity_id
_entity_poly.type
_entity_poly.pdbx_seq_one_letter_code
_entity_poly.pdbx_strand_id
1 'polypeptide(L)'
;MDISDVKIGIVDLYVPPFDNSVRMSKTYEKDGFDSIWVPDHIMWWYPDAIWTPDIVNVASFLKNPHDVFNAFPVMAIIANNTKNV
;
A
#
# COMPACT_ATOMS: atom_id res chain seq x y z
N MET A 1 14.32 18.84 17.49
CA MET A 1 13.31 18.77 16.42
C MET A 1 12.08 19.46 16.96
N ASP A 2 11.57 20.47 16.28
CA ASP A 2 10.32 21.11 16.67
C ASP A 2 9.17 20.15 16.35
N ILE A 3 8.30 19.88 17.31
CA ILE A 3 7.15 19.00 17.11
C ILE A 3 6.16 19.59 16.10
N SER A 4 6.21 20.91 15.88
CA SER A 4 5.39 21.61 14.89
C SER A 4 5.75 21.25 13.43
N ASP A 5 6.93 20.66 13.19
CA ASP A 5 7.43 20.28 11.86
C ASP A 5 7.48 18.75 11.67
N VAL A 6 6.79 17.99 12.54
CA VAL A 6 6.70 16.53 12.39
C VAL A 6 5.74 16.19 11.26
N LYS A 7 6.20 15.30 10.37
CA LYS A 7 5.49 14.84 9.19
C LYS A 7 5.02 13.41 9.37
N ILE A 8 3.80 13.10 8.92
CA ILE A 8 3.19 11.78 9.10
C ILE A 8 2.97 11.16 7.73
N GLY A 9 3.59 10.00 7.51
CA GLY A 9 3.38 9.16 6.34
C GLY A 9 2.41 8.02 6.61
N ILE A 10 1.90 7.41 5.54
CA ILE A 10 1.06 6.21 5.59
C ILE A 10 1.57 5.17 4.60
N VAL A 11 1.43 3.89 4.96
CA VAL A 11 1.74 2.76 4.07
C VAL A 11 0.46 2.37 3.32
N ASP A 12 0.60 2.14 2.01
CA ASP A 12 -0.48 1.59 1.18
C ASP A 12 -0.03 0.24 0.60
N LEU A 13 -0.88 -0.78 0.71
CA LEU A 13 -0.52 -2.19 0.48
C LEU A 13 -0.81 -2.65 -0.96
N TYR A 14 -1.38 -1.79 -1.83
CA TYR A 14 -1.61 -2.01 -3.27
C TYR A 14 -1.92 -3.46 -3.66
N VAL A 15 -3.05 -3.96 -3.15
CA VAL A 15 -3.59 -5.26 -3.52
C VAL A 15 -4.77 -5.12 -4.48
N PRO A 16 -5.05 -6.13 -5.32
CA PRO A 16 -6.24 -6.12 -6.18
C PRO A 16 -7.55 -5.95 -5.37
N PRO A 17 -8.55 -5.22 -5.90
CA PRO A 17 -8.56 -4.48 -7.16
C PRO A 17 -7.83 -3.13 -7.06
N PHE A 18 -7.06 -2.80 -8.10
CA PHE A 18 -6.18 -1.63 -8.11
C PHE A 18 -6.90 -0.28 -7.91
N ASP A 19 -8.15 -0.16 -8.37
CA ASP A 19 -8.98 1.03 -8.20
C ASP A 19 -9.17 1.43 -6.73
N ASN A 20 -9.10 0.46 -5.81
CA ASN A 20 -9.11 0.76 -4.37
C ASN A 20 -7.92 1.62 -3.99
N SER A 21 -6.73 1.32 -4.51
CA SER A 21 -5.51 2.05 -4.18
C SER A 21 -5.52 3.47 -4.72
N VAL A 22 -6.07 3.68 -5.93
CA VAL A 22 -6.25 5.04 -6.49
C VAL A 22 -7.25 5.85 -5.66
N ARG A 23 -8.31 5.21 -5.14
CA ARG A 23 -9.25 5.87 -4.23
C ARG A 23 -8.59 6.20 -2.88
N MET A 24 -7.78 5.28 -2.36
CA MET A 24 -7.10 5.45 -1.08
C MET A 24 -6.03 6.54 -1.15
N SER A 25 -5.23 6.63 -2.21
CA SER A 25 -4.21 7.70 -2.33
C SER A 25 -4.80 9.11 -2.29
N LYS A 26 -5.95 9.33 -2.95
CA LYS A 26 -6.71 10.59 -2.87
C LYS A 26 -7.28 10.85 -1.49
N THR A 27 -7.66 9.80 -0.77
CA THR A 27 -8.15 9.90 0.60
C THR A 27 -7.01 10.29 1.55
N TYR A 28 -5.83 9.67 1.40
CA TYR A 28 -4.66 10.01 2.21
C TYR A 28 -4.21 11.46 2.02
N GLU A 29 -4.19 11.95 0.78
CA GLU A 29 -3.93 13.36 0.52
C GLU A 29 -4.95 14.27 1.21
N LYS A 30 -6.24 13.95 1.08
CA LYS A 30 -7.33 14.71 1.68
C LYS A 30 -7.24 14.74 3.21
N ASP A 31 -6.81 13.63 3.82
CA ASP A 31 -6.67 13.48 5.26
C ASP A 31 -5.38 14.14 5.79
N GLY A 32 -4.52 14.65 4.90
CA GLY A 32 -3.36 15.47 5.25
C GLY A 32 -2.09 14.68 5.55
N PHE A 33 -1.96 13.45 5.05
CA PHE A 33 -0.69 12.73 5.10
C PHE A 33 0.36 13.43 4.23
N ASP A 34 1.61 13.44 4.70
CA ASP A 34 2.72 14.13 4.02
C ASP A 34 3.48 13.20 3.06
N SER A 35 3.24 11.89 3.12
CA SER A 35 3.83 10.91 2.19
C SER A 35 3.04 9.60 2.16
N ILE A 36 3.05 8.94 1.00
CA ILE A 36 2.58 7.56 0.85
C ILE A 36 3.77 6.62 0.60
N TRP A 37 3.84 5.55 1.37
CA TRP A 37 4.92 4.58 1.36
C TRP A 37 4.43 3.32 0.66
N VAL A 38 5.11 2.97 -0.44
CA VAL A 38 4.77 1.83 -1.28
C VAL A 38 5.74 0.68 -0.96
N PRO A 39 5.30 -0.37 -0.25
CA PRO A 39 6.14 -1.53 0.01
C PRO A 39 6.37 -2.28 -1.31
N ASP A 40 7.63 -2.56 -1.62
CA ASP A 40 7.97 -3.43 -2.74
C ASP A 40 7.84 -4.91 -2.34
N HIS A 41 7.55 -5.77 -3.31
CA HIS A 41 7.38 -7.21 -3.12
C HIS A 41 8.64 -7.85 -2.49
N ILE A 42 9.82 -7.25 -2.61
CA ILE A 42 11.04 -7.72 -1.92
C ILE A 42 10.85 -7.79 -0.39
N MET A 43 9.87 -7.07 0.17
CA MET A 43 9.52 -7.09 1.60
C MET A 43 8.45 -8.12 1.99
N TRP A 44 7.84 -8.84 1.04
CA TRP A 44 6.66 -9.71 1.25
C TRP A 44 6.91 -11.14 0.75
N TRP A 45 7.66 -11.94 1.52
CA TRP A 45 7.94 -13.35 1.20
C TRP A 45 7.24 -14.28 2.19
N TYR A 46 6.07 -14.78 1.77
CA TYR A 46 5.38 -15.87 2.46
C TYR A 46 5.52 -17.14 1.62
N PRO A 47 5.90 -18.27 2.23
CA PRO A 47 5.75 -19.56 1.58
C PRO A 47 4.27 -19.83 1.25
N ASP A 48 3.97 -20.26 0.02
CA ASP A 48 2.61 -20.64 -0.38
C ASP A 48 1.98 -21.67 0.56
N ALA A 49 2.79 -22.58 1.09
CA ALA A 49 2.36 -23.64 2.01
C ALA A 49 1.77 -23.11 3.33
N ILE A 50 2.07 -21.86 3.72
CA ILE A 50 1.51 -21.24 4.93
C ILE A 50 0.42 -20.22 4.61
N TRP A 51 0.11 -19.99 3.33
CA TRP A 51 -0.89 -19.01 2.89
C TRP A 51 -2.31 -19.58 2.94
N THR A 52 -2.74 -19.97 4.13
CA THR A 52 -4.07 -20.53 4.38
C THR A 52 -4.81 -19.68 5.43
N PRO A 53 -6.15 -19.55 5.37
CA PRO A 53 -6.91 -18.71 6.30
C PRO A 53 -6.72 -19.03 7.79
N ASP A 54 -6.36 -20.27 8.13
CA ASP A 54 -6.13 -20.73 9.49
C ASP A 54 -4.76 -20.30 10.06
N ILE A 55 -3.78 -20.04 9.19
CA ILE A 55 -2.43 -19.57 9.58
C ILE A 55 -2.30 -18.06 9.34
N VAL A 56 -2.75 -17.60 8.17
CA VAL A 56 -2.66 -16.22 7.71
C VAL A 56 -4.07 -15.73 7.36
N ASN A 57 -4.70 -15.01 8.30
CA ASN A 57 -6.09 -14.56 8.16
C ASN A 57 -6.36 -13.77 6.85
N VAL A 58 -5.38 -12.97 6.40
CA VAL A 58 -5.49 -12.21 5.14
C VAL A 58 -5.62 -13.10 3.89
N ALA A 59 -5.23 -14.38 3.97
CA ALA A 59 -5.44 -15.36 2.89
C ALA A 59 -6.93 -15.62 2.59
N SER A 60 -7.85 -15.22 3.49
CA SER A 60 -9.30 -15.24 3.22
C SER A 60 -9.72 -14.22 2.15
N PHE A 61 -8.92 -13.16 1.95
CA PHE A 61 -9.20 -12.06 1.04
C PHE A 61 -8.25 -12.05 -0.17
N LEU A 62 -6.98 -12.35 0.07
CA LEU A 62 -5.94 -12.42 -0.95
C LEU A 62 -5.64 -13.89 -1.27
N LYS A 63 -5.93 -14.33 -2.50
CA LYS A 63 -5.82 -15.74 -2.89
C LYS A 63 -4.38 -16.24 -2.92
N ASN A 64 -3.43 -15.36 -3.23
CA ASN A 64 -2.02 -15.70 -3.32
C ASN A 64 -1.18 -14.63 -2.58
N PRO A 65 -0.10 -15.00 -1.87
CA PRO A 65 0.77 -14.04 -1.19
C PRO A 65 1.53 -13.11 -2.14
N HIS A 66 1.59 -13.46 -3.43
CA HIS A 66 2.31 -12.77 -4.48
C HIS A 66 1.39 -11.96 -5.41
N ASP A 67 0.08 -11.90 -5.11
CA ASP A 67 -0.89 -11.07 -5.83
C ASP A 67 -0.76 -9.59 -5.42
N VAL A 68 0.42 -9.01 -5.66
CA VAL A 68 0.73 -7.59 -5.42
C VAL A 68 1.25 -6.92 -6.68
N PHE A 69 1.06 -5.61 -6.79
CA PHE A 69 1.55 -4.84 -7.94
C PHE A 69 3.01 -4.44 -7.76
N ASN A 70 3.71 -4.23 -8.89
CA ASN A 70 5.06 -3.65 -8.86
C ASN A 70 5.01 -2.23 -8.30
N ALA A 71 5.90 -1.92 -7.36
CA ALA A 71 5.93 -0.63 -6.67
C ALA A 71 6.16 0.57 -7.61
N PHE A 72 6.93 0.43 -8.70
CA PHE A 72 7.24 1.57 -9.58
C PHE A 72 6.02 2.06 -10.39
N PRO A 73 5.27 1.21 -11.13
CA PRO A 73 4.03 1.62 -11.76
C PRO A 73 3.01 2.16 -10.77
N VAL A 74 2.92 1.55 -9.59
CA VAL A 74 2.07 2.01 -8.50
C VAL A 74 2.41 3.46 -8.13
N MET A 75 3.68 3.75 -7.81
CA MET A 75 4.14 5.10 -7.47
C MET A 75 3.84 6.11 -8.58
N ALA A 76 4.08 5.74 -9.84
CA ALA A 76 3.77 6.59 -10.98
C ALA A 76 2.28 6.94 -11.06
N ILE A 77 1.39 5.98 -10.80
CA ILE A 77 -0.05 6.19 -10.83
C ILE A 77 -0.52 7.03 -9.63
N ILE A 78 0.03 6.82 -8.43
CA ILE A 78 -0.26 7.68 -7.28
C ILE A 78 0.10 9.12 -7.60
N ALA A 79 1.34 9.36 -8.03
CA ALA A 79 1.85 10.70 -8.35
C ALA A 79 1.03 11.38 -9.47
N ASN A 80 0.46 10.61 -10.40
CA ASN A 80 -0.43 11.13 -11.43
C ASN A 80 -1.85 11.46 -10.91
N ASN A 81 -2.25 10.94 -9.75
CA ASN A 81 -3.60 11.09 -9.18
C ASN A 81 -3.66 11.96 -7.91
N THR A 82 -2.51 12.38 -7.37
CA THR A 82 -2.36 13.28 -6.23
C THR A 82 -1.59 14.54 -6.65
N LYS A 83 -1.50 15.53 -5.76
CA LYS A 83 -0.80 16.81 -6.00
C LYS A 83 0.29 17.12 -4.96
N ASN A 84 0.11 16.69 -3.71
CA ASN A 84 0.86 17.16 -2.55
C ASN A 84 1.36 16.04 -1.63
N VAL A 85 0.94 14.78 -1.84
CA VAL A 85 1.34 13.60 -1.04
C VAL A 85 2.21 12.64 -1.85
#